data_AF-A0A1Y3NFI2-F1
#
_entry.id   AF-A0A1Y3NFI2-F1
#
_cell.length_a   1.000
_cell.length_b   1.000
_cell.length_c   1.000
_cell.angle_alpha   90.00
_cell.angle_beta   90.00
_cell.angle_gamma   90.00
#
_symmetry.space_group_name_H-M   'P 1'
#
loop_
_entity.id
_entity.type
_entity.pdbx_description
1 polymer ?
#
loop_
_entity_poly.entity_id
_entity_poly.type
_entity_poly.pdbx_seq_one_letter_code
_entity_poly.pdbx_strand_id
1 'polypeptide(L)'
;ELINHIPLNSEMKVKKLILNCKKYNLKNVIVDIHKTLGMKEYKKGNYGEAIKHYMEIDDSYRISSICNELILQYIEKGDLSQLNFIDSINQKSLYNTKINFLARYKQFHELYKEKQYKKAGSLLIQLLTSEIAPKTFWCIILIDAVPLLESEQIIFNSSDTYELMRCLEEITTSHRRN
;
A
#
# COMPACT_ATOMS: atom_id res chain seq x y z
N GLU A 1 14.12 28.06 18.41
CA GLU A 1 15.18 27.27 17.74
C GLU A 1 15.82 26.17 18.62
N LEU A 2 15.19 25.67 19.70
CA LEU A 2 15.83 24.71 20.63
C LEU A 2 15.11 23.35 20.80
N ILE A 3 14.20 22.95 19.90
CA ILE A 3 13.51 21.65 19.99
C ILE A 3 14.25 20.51 19.24
N ASN A 4 15.29 20.83 18.46
CA ASN A 4 15.94 19.85 17.56
C ASN A 4 16.96 18.90 18.21
N HIS A 5 17.17 18.94 19.53
CA HIS A 5 18.20 18.12 20.20
C HIS A 5 17.71 17.24 21.35
N ILE A 6 16.40 17.04 21.52
CA ILE A 6 15.91 16.08 22.52
C ILE A 6 16.09 14.66 21.94
N PRO A 7 16.88 13.77 22.56
CA PRO A 7 16.93 12.39 22.15
C PRO A 7 15.57 11.75 22.46
N LEU A 8 14.74 11.64 21.43
CA LEU A 8 13.44 10.95 21.44
C LEU A 8 13.68 9.43 21.54
N ASN A 9 14.20 9.00 22.69
CA ASN A 9 14.60 7.62 22.96
C ASN A 9 13.49 6.79 23.62
N SER A 10 12.36 7.40 24.01
CA SER A 10 11.20 6.63 24.46
C SER A 10 9.91 7.17 23.84
N GLU A 11 9.08 6.24 23.37
CA GLU A 11 7.77 6.50 22.78
C GLU A 11 6.87 7.34 23.71
N MET A 12 7.01 7.16 25.04
CA MET A 12 6.30 7.98 26.03
C MET A 12 6.74 9.44 26.05
N LYS A 13 8.03 9.73 25.87
CA LYS A 13 8.53 11.12 25.79
C LYS A 13 8.01 11.82 24.54
N VAL A 14 7.99 11.11 23.41
CA VAL A 14 7.40 11.59 22.14
C VAL A 14 5.93 11.92 22.33
N LYS A 15 5.13 11.00 22.90
CA LYS A 15 3.70 11.20 23.14
C LYS A 15 3.43 12.42 24.03
N LYS A 16 4.18 12.57 25.14
CA LYS A 16 4.08 13.74 26.02
C LYS A 16 4.45 15.05 25.31
N LEU A 17 5.50 15.05 24.49
CA LEU A 17 5.91 16.21 23.71
C LEU A 17 4.80 16.63 22.73
N ILE A 18 4.23 15.69 21.98
CA ILE A 18 3.13 15.95 21.05
C ILE A 18 1.90 16.51 21.79
N LEU A 19 1.53 15.93 22.93
CA LEU A 19 0.40 16.42 23.75
C LEU A 19 0.62 17.87 24.21
N ASN A 20 1.83 18.21 24.67
CA ASN A 20 2.17 19.58 25.04
C ASN A 20 2.12 20.52 23.83
N CYS A 21 2.68 20.12 22.68
CA CYS A 21 2.60 20.92 21.45
C CYS A 21 1.15 21.16 21.02
N LYS A 22 0.26 20.16 21.15
CA LYS A 22 -1.18 20.30 20.88
C LYS A 22 -1.83 21.32 21.82
N LYS A 23 -1.52 21.27 23.12
CA LYS A 23 -2.01 22.23 24.13
C LYS A 23 -1.65 23.69 23.79
N TYR A 24 -0.48 23.92 23.21
CA TYR A 24 -0.01 25.25 22.81
C TYR A 24 -0.24 25.58 21.32
N ASN A 25 -1.04 24.77 20.61
CA ASN A 25 -1.34 24.94 19.18
C ASN A 25 -0.10 25.07 18.27
N LEU A 26 1.00 24.39 18.62
CA LEU A 26 2.28 24.40 17.90
C LEU A 26 2.27 23.42 16.72
N LYS A 27 1.39 23.63 15.75
CA LYS A 27 1.16 22.70 14.62
C LYS A 27 2.43 22.40 13.81
N ASN A 28 3.23 23.42 13.50
CA ASN A 28 4.46 23.24 12.72
C ASN A 28 5.47 22.33 13.44
N VAL A 29 5.58 22.46 14.76
CA VAL A 29 6.47 21.62 15.57
C VAL A 29 5.99 20.16 15.57
N ILE A 30 4.68 19.92 15.63
CA ILE A 30 4.09 18.57 15.52
C ILE A 30 4.45 17.98 14.16
N VAL A 31 4.31 18.76 13.08
CA VAL A 31 4.68 18.32 11.73
C VAL A 31 6.15 17.90 11.65
N ASP A 32 7.05 18.71 12.20
CA ASP A 32 8.50 18.43 12.18
C ASP A 32 8.86 17.19 13.02
N ILE A 33 8.19 16.99 14.17
CA ILE A 33 8.34 15.79 14.99
C ILE A 33 7.94 14.54 14.19
N HIS A 34 6.75 14.53 13.59
CA HIS A 34 6.28 13.39 12.81
C HIS A 34 7.15 13.12 11.58
N LYS A 35 7.62 14.16 10.88
CA LYS A 35 8.57 13.99 9.76
C LYS A 35 9.89 13.35 10.21
N THR A 36 10.44 13.80 11.32
CA THR A 36 11.71 13.31 11.86
C THR A 36 11.60 11.85 12.31
N LEU A 37 10.53 11.52 13.03
CA LEU A 37 10.27 10.15 13.48
C LEU A 37 9.98 9.21 12.31
N GLY A 38 9.13 9.63 11.36
CA GLY A 38 8.86 8.85 10.16
C GLY A 38 10.13 8.58 9.35
N MET A 39 11.01 9.57 9.19
CA MET A 39 12.29 9.38 8.48
C MET A 39 13.22 8.42 9.22
N LYS A 40 13.21 8.45 10.56
CA LYS A 40 14.00 7.53 11.40
C LYS A 40 13.52 6.09 11.22
N GLU A 41 12.22 5.85 11.24
CA GLU A 41 11.65 4.51 11.05
C GLU A 41 11.80 4.01 9.61
N TYR A 42 11.66 4.89 8.61
CA TYR A 42 11.94 4.59 7.21
C TYR A 42 13.38 4.08 7.02
N LYS A 43 14.38 4.77 7.58
CA LYS A 43 15.79 4.36 7.50
C LYS A 43 16.09 3.01 8.17
N LYS A 44 15.24 2.56 9.10
CA LYS A 44 15.35 1.23 9.74
C LYS A 44 14.66 0.12 8.94
N GLY A 45 13.94 0.45 7.87
CA GLY A 45 13.06 -0.48 7.15
C GLY A 45 11.70 -0.70 7.82
N ASN A 46 11.36 0.07 8.86
CA ASN A 46 10.08 -0.02 9.57
C ASN A 46 9.00 0.79 8.82
N TYR A 47 8.67 0.38 7.60
CA TYR A 47 7.78 1.12 6.70
C TYR A 47 6.38 1.38 7.28
N GLY A 48 5.83 0.42 8.03
CA GLY A 48 4.53 0.58 8.67
C GLY A 48 4.49 1.70 9.71
N GLU A 49 5.53 1.82 10.53
CA GLU A 49 5.62 2.88 11.53
C GLU A 49 5.93 4.23 10.88
N ALA A 50 6.75 4.24 9.83
CA ALA A 50 6.99 5.43 9.03
C ALA A 50 5.70 5.97 8.41
N ILE A 51 4.88 5.11 7.79
CA ILE A 51 3.59 5.47 7.20
C ILE A 51 2.64 6.03 8.27
N LYS A 52 2.54 5.41 9.46
CA LYS A 52 1.72 5.94 10.57
C LYS A 52 2.11 7.37 10.93
N HIS A 53 3.40 7.67 11.05
CA HIS A 53 3.85 9.03 11.32
C HIS A 53 3.49 10.02 10.20
N TYR A 54 3.58 9.61 8.94
CA TYR A 54 3.24 10.47 7.80
C TYR A 54 1.74 10.69 7.63
N MET A 55 0.92 9.73 8.06
CA MET A 55 -0.54 9.89 8.05
C MET A 55 -1.03 10.89 9.09
N GLU A 56 -0.39 11.00 10.26
CA GLU A 56 -0.74 11.99 11.29
C GLU A 56 -0.57 13.45 10.81
N ILE A 57 0.10 13.65 9.68
CA ILE A 57 0.38 14.95 9.07
C ILE A 57 -0.08 15.04 7.61
N ASP A 58 -0.87 14.08 7.14
CA ASP A 58 -1.39 14.00 5.76
C ASP A 58 -0.31 14.10 4.66
N ASP A 59 0.90 13.57 4.89
CA ASP A 59 2.01 13.61 3.94
C ASP A 59 1.89 12.51 2.87
N SER A 60 0.99 12.76 1.93
CA SER A 60 0.66 11.83 0.84
C SER A 60 1.85 11.49 -0.07
N TYR A 61 2.81 12.42 -0.22
CA TYR A 61 4.01 12.21 -1.02
C TYR A 61 4.90 11.13 -0.40
N ARG A 62 5.24 11.25 0.88
CA ARG A 62 6.10 10.27 1.56
C ARG A 62 5.42 8.91 1.68
N ILE A 63 4.11 8.88 1.95
CA ILE A 63 3.32 7.65 1.95
C ILE A 63 3.40 6.95 0.59
N SER A 64 3.16 7.70 -0.50
CA SER A 64 3.19 7.14 -1.86
C SER A 64 4.58 6.65 -2.25
N SER A 65 5.64 7.36 -1.83
CA SER A 65 7.02 6.94 -2.05
C SER A 65 7.31 5.58 -1.41
N ILE A 66 6.92 5.39 -0.14
CA ILE A 66 7.09 4.10 0.54
C ILE A 66 6.25 3.02 -0.13
N CYS A 67 5.00 3.31 -0.50
CA CYS A 67 4.15 2.33 -1.17
C CYS A 67 4.75 1.89 -2.51
N ASN A 68 5.29 2.81 -3.31
CA ASN A 68 5.96 2.46 -4.56
C ASN A 68 7.21 1.60 -4.32
N GLU A 69 7.99 1.88 -3.27
CA GLU A 69 9.13 1.06 -2.88
C GLU A 69 8.71 -0.35 -2.48
N LEU A 70 7.65 -0.50 -1.68
CA LEU A 70 7.07 -1.79 -1.30
C LEU A 70 6.56 -2.57 -2.52
N ILE A 71 5.92 -1.88 -3.48
CA ILE A 71 5.49 -2.48 -4.73
C ILE A 71 6.70 -3.05 -5.47
N LEU A 72 7.74 -2.24 -5.70
CA LEU A 72 8.95 -2.67 -6.41
C LEU A 72 9.63 -3.86 -5.72
N GLN A 73 9.76 -3.83 -4.39
CA GLN A 73 10.32 -4.95 -3.63
C GLN A 73 9.50 -6.23 -3.82
N TYR A 74 8.17 -6.13 -3.89
CA TYR A 74 7.33 -7.28 -4.19
C TYR A 74 7.57 -7.79 -5.62
N ILE A 75 7.66 -6.91 -6.63
CA ILE A 75 7.96 -7.31 -8.01
C ILE A 75 9.28 -8.10 -8.06
N GLU A 76 10.30 -7.64 -7.32
CA GLU A 76 11.62 -8.26 -7.33
C GLU A 76 11.71 -9.57 -6.53
N LYS A 77 11.02 -9.66 -5.38
CA LYS A 77 11.22 -10.75 -4.40
C LYS A 77 10.03 -11.68 -4.22
N GLY A 78 8.83 -11.27 -4.66
CA GLY A 78 7.58 -12.01 -4.45
C GLY A 78 7.13 -12.10 -2.98
N ASP A 79 7.66 -11.26 -2.09
CA ASP A 79 7.38 -11.31 -0.65
C ASP A 79 6.41 -10.21 -0.20
N LEU A 80 5.27 -10.62 0.37
CA LEU A 80 4.23 -9.73 0.93
C LEU A 80 4.36 -9.52 2.44
N SER A 81 5.35 -10.14 3.11
CA SER A 81 5.52 -10.04 4.57
C SER A 81 5.65 -8.58 5.04
N GLN A 82 6.25 -7.73 4.21
CA GLN A 82 6.40 -6.30 4.46
C GLN A 82 5.06 -5.54 4.50
N LEU A 83 3.96 -6.12 4.00
CA LEU A 83 2.63 -5.51 4.03
C LEU A 83 1.82 -5.84 5.30
N ASN A 84 2.37 -6.63 6.23
CA ASN A 84 1.67 -6.99 7.46
C ASN A 84 1.26 -5.78 8.31
N PHE A 85 1.96 -4.65 8.19
CA PHE A 85 1.58 -3.43 8.89
C PHE A 85 0.21 -2.87 8.47
N ILE A 86 -0.27 -3.19 7.26
CA ILE A 86 -1.54 -2.69 6.74
C ILE A 86 -2.71 -3.10 7.64
N ASP A 87 -2.62 -4.26 8.29
CA ASP A 87 -3.66 -4.74 9.23
C ASP A 87 -3.79 -3.81 10.45
N SER A 88 -2.71 -3.10 10.80
CA SER A 88 -2.67 -2.16 11.90
C SER A 88 -3.07 -0.73 11.52
N ILE A 89 -3.31 -0.47 10.23
CA ILE A 89 -3.72 0.83 9.72
C ILE A 89 -5.24 0.97 9.83
N ASN A 90 -5.70 2.12 10.31
CA ASN A 90 -7.13 2.39 10.50
C ASN A 90 -7.86 2.47 9.13
N GLN A 91 -9.14 2.08 9.05
CA GLN A 91 -9.89 2.11 7.79
C GLN A 91 -9.99 3.52 7.16
N LYS A 92 -9.94 4.58 7.98
CA LYS A 92 -9.87 5.98 7.54
C LYS A 92 -8.60 6.34 6.76
N SER A 93 -7.65 5.42 6.65
CA SER A 93 -6.35 5.64 6.02
C SER A 93 -6.31 5.09 4.59
N LEU A 94 -7.33 4.33 4.19
CA LEU A 94 -7.51 3.78 2.85
C LEU A 94 -7.88 4.86 1.81
N TYR A 95 -7.98 6.14 2.19
CA TYR A 95 -8.09 7.24 1.23
C TYR A 95 -6.85 7.39 0.35
N ASN A 96 -5.67 6.95 0.82
CA ASN A 96 -4.51 6.87 -0.05
C ASN A 96 -4.66 5.67 -1.00
N THR A 97 -4.77 5.96 -2.29
CA THR A 97 -5.01 4.95 -3.35
C THR A 97 -3.93 3.88 -3.39
N LYS A 98 -2.66 4.19 -3.07
CA LYS A 98 -1.56 3.23 -3.04
C LYS A 98 -1.64 2.29 -1.84
N ILE A 99 -1.99 2.80 -0.66
CA ILE A 99 -2.27 1.95 0.52
C ILE A 99 -3.46 1.04 0.23
N ASN A 100 -4.54 1.59 -0.35
CA ASN A 100 -5.72 0.81 -0.70
C ASN A 100 -5.39 -0.32 -1.69
N PHE A 101 -4.60 -0.01 -2.72
CA PHE A 101 -4.11 -1.02 -3.67
C PHE A 101 -3.33 -2.14 -2.96
N LEU A 102 -2.33 -1.81 -2.15
CA LEU A 102 -1.52 -2.79 -1.42
C LEU A 102 -2.38 -3.65 -0.47
N ALA A 103 -3.33 -3.02 0.24
CA ALA A 103 -4.26 -3.71 1.13
C ALA A 103 -5.14 -4.72 0.38
N ARG A 104 -5.75 -4.29 -0.72
CA ARG A 104 -6.60 -5.15 -1.55
C ARG A 104 -5.81 -6.26 -2.24
N TYR A 105 -4.59 -5.99 -2.67
CA TYR A 105 -3.75 -7.01 -3.28
C TYR A 105 -3.26 -8.05 -2.26
N LYS A 106 -2.91 -7.63 -1.03
CA LYS A 106 -2.65 -8.56 0.07
C LYS A 106 -3.88 -9.43 0.37
N GLN A 107 -5.07 -8.81 0.45
CA GLN A 107 -6.34 -9.52 0.68
C GLN A 107 -6.63 -10.57 -0.40
N PHE A 108 -6.29 -10.29 -1.66
CA PHE A 108 -6.39 -11.28 -2.74
C PHE A 108 -5.59 -12.55 -2.42
N HIS A 109 -4.33 -12.40 -2.01
CA HIS A 109 -3.47 -13.54 -1.67
C HIS A 109 -3.97 -14.30 -0.43
N GLU A 110 -4.56 -13.61 0.55
CA GLU A 110 -5.22 -14.25 1.70
C GLU A 110 -6.43 -15.09 1.25
N LEU A 111 -7.33 -14.51 0.46
CA LEU A 111 -8.50 -15.22 -0.09
C LEU A 111 -8.08 -16.43 -0.95
N TYR A 112 -7.01 -16.29 -1.73
CA TYR A 112 -6.46 -17.38 -2.53
C TYR A 112 -5.94 -18.53 -1.63
N LYS A 113 -5.16 -18.21 -0.58
CA LYS A 113 -4.67 -19.19 0.40
C LYS A 113 -5.80 -19.90 1.14
N GLU A 114 -6.88 -19.19 1.42
CA GLU A 114 -8.09 -19.74 2.03
C GLU A 114 -8.99 -20.52 1.04
N LYS A 115 -8.55 -20.70 -0.21
CA LYS A 115 -9.29 -21.38 -1.29
C LYS A 115 -10.63 -20.70 -1.64
N GLN A 116 -10.80 -19.42 -1.29
CA GLN A 116 -11.97 -18.62 -1.64
C GLN A 116 -11.84 -18.05 -3.07
N TYR A 117 -11.63 -18.92 -4.05
CA TYR A 117 -11.21 -18.56 -5.41
C TYR A 117 -12.16 -17.59 -6.13
N LYS A 118 -13.48 -17.75 -5.97
CA LYS A 118 -14.45 -16.80 -6.56
C LYS A 118 -14.29 -15.38 -6.03
N LYS A 119 -14.04 -15.23 -4.73
CA LYS A 119 -13.80 -13.91 -4.13
C LYS A 119 -12.45 -13.35 -4.54
N ALA A 120 -11.41 -14.20 -4.57
CA ALA A 120 -10.09 -13.83 -5.04
C ALA A 120 -10.12 -13.32 -6.49
N GLY A 121 -10.77 -14.05 -7.40
CA GLY A 121 -10.94 -13.65 -8.80
C GLY A 121 -11.71 -12.33 -8.95
N SER A 122 -12.83 -12.18 -8.24
CA SER A 122 -13.58 -10.92 -8.23
C SER A 122 -12.72 -9.74 -7.77
N LEU A 123 -11.86 -9.95 -6.75
CA LEU A 123 -10.97 -8.91 -6.25
C LEU A 123 -9.87 -8.54 -7.26
N LEU A 124 -9.33 -9.50 -8.02
CA LEU A 124 -8.38 -9.21 -9.11
C LEU A 124 -9.02 -8.33 -10.19
N ILE A 125 -10.24 -8.66 -10.62
CA ILE A 125 -10.98 -7.83 -11.60
C ILE A 125 -11.20 -6.42 -11.05
N GLN A 126 -11.56 -6.29 -9.78
CA GLN A 126 -11.71 -4.97 -9.15
C GLN A 126 -10.38 -4.20 -9.13
N LEU A 127 -9.25 -4.86 -8.84
CA LEU A 127 -7.93 -4.21 -8.84
C LEU A 127 -7.58 -3.63 -10.22
N LEU A 128 -7.90 -4.35 -11.30
CA LEU A 128 -7.67 -3.91 -12.67
C LEU A 128 -8.63 -2.79 -13.13
N THR A 129 -9.89 -2.86 -12.73
CA THR A 129 -10.94 -1.96 -13.26
C THR A 129 -11.17 -0.70 -12.43
N SER A 130 -10.75 -0.65 -11.16
CA SER A 130 -11.00 0.48 -10.26
C SER A 130 -9.91 1.57 -10.25
N GLU A 131 -8.97 1.54 -11.18
CA GLU A 131 -7.86 2.52 -11.33
C GLU A 131 -6.90 2.64 -10.12
N ILE A 132 -7.04 1.80 -9.09
CA ILE A 132 -6.16 1.82 -7.91
C ILE A 132 -4.83 1.10 -8.17
N ALA A 133 -4.81 0.08 -9.03
CA ALA A 133 -3.60 -0.65 -9.37
C ALA A 133 -2.75 0.16 -10.37
N PRO A 134 -1.45 0.38 -10.09
CA PRO A 134 -0.56 0.98 -11.08
C PRO A 134 -0.50 0.15 -12.35
N LYS A 135 -0.49 0.78 -13.53
CA LYS A 135 -0.41 0.06 -14.83
C LYS A 135 0.82 -0.84 -14.94
N THR A 136 1.94 -0.42 -14.36
CA THR A 136 3.18 -1.24 -14.30
C THR A 136 3.00 -2.54 -13.53
N PHE A 137 1.97 -2.64 -12.68
CA PHE A 137 1.65 -3.83 -11.89
C PHE A 137 0.59 -4.73 -12.55
N TRP A 138 -0.09 -4.26 -13.61
CA TRP A 138 -1.16 -5.05 -14.23
C TRP A 138 -0.66 -6.40 -14.77
N CYS A 139 0.55 -6.48 -15.31
CA CYS A 139 1.14 -7.75 -15.74
C CYS A 139 1.17 -8.79 -14.61
N ILE A 140 1.48 -8.36 -13.39
CA ILE A 140 1.58 -9.24 -12.23
C ILE A 140 0.20 -9.74 -11.84
N ILE A 141 -0.79 -8.85 -11.78
CA ILE A 141 -2.18 -9.24 -11.53
C ILE A 141 -2.70 -10.22 -12.59
N LEU A 142 -2.34 -10.01 -13.86
CA LEU A 142 -2.73 -10.91 -14.95
C LEU A 142 -2.06 -12.29 -14.82
N ILE A 143 -0.79 -12.34 -14.40
CA ILE A 143 -0.08 -13.59 -14.10
C ILE A 143 -0.77 -14.31 -12.92
N ASP A 144 -1.12 -13.59 -11.87
CA ASP A 144 -1.82 -14.14 -10.70
C ASP A 144 -3.24 -14.64 -11.02
N ALA A 145 -3.84 -14.16 -12.13
CA ALA A 145 -5.12 -14.65 -12.61
C ALA A 145 -5.00 -16.01 -13.33
N VAL A 146 -3.82 -16.41 -13.81
CA VAL A 146 -3.62 -17.64 -14.59
C VAL A 146 -4.05 -18.89 -13.82
N PRO A 147 -3.62 -19.13 -12.56
CA PRO A 147 -4.07 -20.31 -11.80
C PRO A 147 -5.59 -20.35 -11.59
N LEU A 148 -6.24 -19.19 -11.53
CA LEU A 148 -7.69 -19.08 -11.40
C LEU A 148 -8.43 -19.33 -12.72
N LEU A 149 -7.80 -19.03 -13.87
CA LEU A 149 -8.29 -19.36 -15.21
C LEU A 149 -8.16 -20.85 -15.52
N GLU A 150 -7.09 -21.48 -15.04
CA GLU A 150 -6.82 -22.92 -15.22
C GLU A 150 -7.57 -23.82 -14.22
N SER A 151 -8.31 -23.21 -13.30
CA SER A 151 -9.11 -23.93 -12.30
C SER A 151 -10.23 -24.75 -12.96
N GLU A 152 -10.51 -25.94 -12.42
CA GLU A 152 -11.69 -26.73 -12.80
C GLU A 152 -13.01 -26.00 -12.52
N GLN A 153 -13.00 -25.07 -11.57
CA GLN A 153 -14.15 -24.23 -11.26
C GLN A 153 -14.17 -23.01 -12.18
N ILE A 154 -15.35 -22.66 -12.70
CA ILE A 154 -15.55 -21.39 -13.40
C ILE A 154 -15.47 -20.24 -12.38
N ILE A 155 -14.30 -19.60 -12.31
CA ILE A 155 -14.03 -18.45 -11.43
C ILE A 155 -14.40 -17.13 -12.11
N PHE A 156 -14.05 -16.98 -13.39
CA PHE A 156 -14.29 -15.79 -14.20
C PHE A 156 -15.40 -16.04 -15.21
N ASN A 157 -16.34 -15.09 -15.32
CA ASN A 157 -17.35 -15.13 -16.38
C ASN A 157 -16.84 -14.46 -17.67
N SER A 158 -17.68 -14.41 -18.71
CA SER A 158 -17.33 -13.78 -19.98
C SER A 158 -16.94 -12.30 -19.82
N SER A 159 -17.67 -11.53 -19.01
CA SER A 159 -17.34 -10.13 -18.75
C SER A 159 -15.98 -9.98 -18.05
N ASP A 160 -15.70 -10.81 -17.05
CA ASP A 160 -14.42 -10.80 -16.34
C ASP A 160 -13.25 -11.12 -17.30
N THR A 161 -13.42 -12.13 -18.16
CA THR A 161 -12.41 -12.49 -19.16
C THR A 161 -12.20 -11.41 -20.20
N TYR A 162 -13.25 -10.67 -20.60
CA TYR A 162 -13.10 -9.47 -21.44
C TYR A 162 -12.26 -8.38 -20.76
N GLU A 163 -12.44 -8.14 -19.46
CA GLU A 163 -11.62 -7.17 -18.73
C GLU A 163 -10.15 -7.60 -18.64
N LEU A 164 -9.88 -8.89 -18.40
CA LEU A 164 -8.51 -9.43 -18.42
C LEU A 164 -7.85 -9.23 -19.79
N MET A 165 -8.57 -9.55 -20.88
CA MET A 165 -8.08 -9.36 -22.25
C MET A 165 -7.86 -7.88 -22.58
N ARG A 166 -8.77 -6.99 -22.19
CA ARG A 166 -8.63 -5.54 -22.37
C ARG A 166 -7.38 -5.01 -21.69
N CYS A 167 -7.13 -5.42 -20.44
CA CYS A 167 -5.94 -5.01 -19.70
C CYS A 167 -4.66 -5.54 -20.36
N LEU A 168 -4.66 -6.78 -20.84
CA LEU A 168 -3.53 -7.36 -21.56
C LEU A 168 -3.26 -6.64 -22.89
N GLU A 169 -4.30 -6.32 -23.66
CA GLU A 169 -4.20 -5.55 -24.89
C GLU A 169 -3.62 -4.16 -24.62
N GLU A 170 -4.09 -3.47 -23.58
CA GLU A 170 -3.60 -2.14 -23.22
C GLU A 170 -2.10 -2.15 -22.90
N ILE A 171 -1.63 -3.14 -22.14
CA ILE A 171 -0.20 -3.28 -21.83
C ILE A 171 0.59 -3.56 -23.10
N THR A 172 0.17 -4.52 -23.92
CA THR A 172 0.93 -4.97 -25.10
C THR A 172 0.94 -3.93 -26.23
N THR A 173 -0.13 -3.14 -26.38
CA THR A 173 -0.21 -2.06 -27.37
C THR A 173 0.53 -0.80 -26.92
N SER A 174 0.55 -0.50 -25.62
CA SER A 174 1.34 0.60 -25.06
C SER A 174 2.84 0.38 -25.25
N HIS A 175 3.31 -0.87 -25.17
CA HIS A 175 4.72 -1.23 -25.45
C HIS A 175 5.13 -1.01 -26.91
N ARG A 176 4.19 -1.02 -27.87
CA ARG A 176 4.48 -0.79 -29.29
C ARG A 176 4.61 0.68 -29.68
N ARG A 177 4.33 1.61 -28.75
CA ARG A 177 4.37 3.06 -28.99
C ARG A 177 5.64 3.75 -28.47
N ASN A 178 6.55 3.01 -27.86
CA ASN A 178 7.91 3.43 -27.49
C ASN A 178 8.95 2.70 -28.34
#